data_AF-A0A483CQ80-F1
#
_entry.id   AF-A0A483CQ80-F1
#
_cell.length_a   1.000
_cell.length_b   1.000
_cell.length_c   1.000
_cell.angle_alpha   90.00
_cell.angle_beta   90.00
_cell.angle_gamma   90.00
#
_symmetry.space_group_name_H-M   'P 1'
#
loop_
_entity.id
_entity.type
_entity.pdbx_description
1 polymer ?
#
loop_
_entity_poly.entity_id
_entity_poly.type
_entity_poly.pdbx_seq_one_letter_code
_entity_poly.pdbx_strand_id
1 'polypeptide(L)'
;MVVKVGIAKLGNIASGVMAELLLDERADREDMQTFMATSGTKLQPEDIDRVVTNMKAWGPDFCIVVSPNGVLPGPKGAREALAEAGIPCVVITDDITTKKDDFAALKESAFGYIIMKADSMIGARREFLDPIEMADYNGNLVKVLALTGAFRKLQLELDKVVDQVKEGKKGADLVLPKVVMTSDKAVDGEFTNPYALAKARAAYEVASAVAGVNVKGCFMTKEWEKYIPIVTSAHEMMRQAAVLCDEAREIEKAGDGVIRMPHKKDGVIVSKTALISKPE
;
A
#
# COMPACT_ATOMS: atom_id res chain seq x y z
N MET A 1 19.93 -15.09 10.49
CA MET A 1 18.84 -15.82 9.78
C MET A 1 18.38 -14.92 8.66
N VAL A 2 18.12 -15.46 7.46
CA VAL A 2 17.54 -14.66 6.37
C VAL A 2 16.02 -14.78 6.46
N VAL A 3 15.33 -13.67 6.68
CA VAL A 3 13.87 -13.62 6.78
C VAL A 3 13.23 -13.82 5.42
N LYS A 4 12.25 -14.70 5.31
CA LYS A 4 11.47 -14.92 4.09
C LYS A 4 10.15 -14.17 4.15
N VAL A 5 10.00 -13.15 3.32
CA VAL A 5 8.77 -12.35 3.22
C VAL A 5 8.01 -12.74 1.95
N GLY A 6 6.83 -13.33 2.09
CA GLY A 6 5.99 -13.69 0.96
C GLY A 6 5.06 -12.54 0.58
N ILE A 7 4.85 -12.27 -0.70
CA ILE A 7 3.87 -11.30 -1.18
C ILE A 7 2.86 -11.98 -2.10
N ALA A 8 1.65 -12.19 -1.60
CA ALA A 8 0.51 -12.65 -2.36
C ALA A 8 -0.25 -11.45 -2.94
N LYS A 9 0.09 -11.06 -4.18
CA LYS A 9 -0.52 -9.92 -4.87
C LYS A 9 -1.75 -10.35 -5.66
N LEU A 10 -2.93 -9.93 -5.21
CA LEU A 10 -4.21 -10.29 -5.79
C LEU A 10 -4.90 -9.06 -6.38
N GLY A 11 -4.96 -8.94 -7.70
CA GLY A 11 -5.40 -7.71 -8.36
C GLY A 11 -4.35 -6.60 -8.27
N ASN A 12 -4.81 -5.35 -8.33
CA ASN A 12 -3.90 -4.20 -8.32
C ASN A 12 -4.41 -3.06 -7.43
N ILE A 13 -3.52 -2.62 -6.55
CA ILE A 13 -3.54 -1.34 -5.84
C ILE A 13 -2.11 -0.81 -5.84
N ALA A 14 -1.91 0.50 -5.66
CA ALA A 14 -0.57 1.10 -5.74
C ALA A 14 0.37 0.53 -4.67
N SER A 15 -0.14 0.29 -3.46
CA SER A 15 0.61 -0.34 -2.36
C SER A 15 1.12 -1.74 -2.74
N GLY A 16 0.37 -2.49 -3.56
CA GLY A 16 0.75 -3.83 -4.02
C GLY A 16 1.78 -3.83 -5.15
N VAL A 17 1.92 -2.72 -5.89
CA VAL A 17 3.00 -2.55 -6.88
C VAL A 17 4.33 -2.32 -6.16
N MET A 18 4.30 -1.63 -5.01
CA MET A 18 5.50 -1.22 -4.28
C MET A 18 5.85 -2.09 -3.07
N ALA A 19 4.97 -3.03 -2.67
CA ALA A 19 5.04 -3.75 -1.40
C ALA A 19 6.42 -4.37 -1.08
N GLU A 20 7.04 -5.08 -2.03
CA GLU A 20 8.37 -5.68 -1.81
C GLU A 20 9.51 -4.70 -2.06
N LEU A 21 9.35 -3.81 -3.05
CA LEU A 21 10.38 -2.87 -3.48
C LEU A 21 10.69 -1.82 -2.40
N LEU A 22 9.72 -1.50 -1.54
CA LEU A 22 9.91 -0.58 -0.42
C LEU A 22 10.75 -1.17 0.71
N LEU A 23 10.89 -2.51 0.78
CA LEU A 23 11.65 -3.19 1.83
C LEU A 23 13.12 -3.39 1.47
N ASP A 24 13.47 -3.35 0.18
CA ASP A 24 14.85 -3.50 -0.30
C ASP A 24 15.09 -2.65 -1.56
N GLU A 25 15.13 -1.34 -1.35
CA GLU A 25 15.10 -0.31 -2.40
C GLU A 25 16.35 -0.30 -3.30
N ARG A 26 17.42 -1.02 -2.92
CA ARG A 26 18.65 -1.16 -3.70
C ARG A 26 19.02 -2.60 -4.01
N ALA A 27 18.18 -3.57 -3.65
CA ALA A 27 18.50 -4.99 -3.77
C ALA A 27 19.84 -5.36 -3.08
N ASP A 28 20.13 -4.72 -1.94
CA ASP A 28 21.40 -4.86 -1.21
C ASP A 28 21.26 -5.34 0.24
N ARG A 29 20.02 -5.62 0.68
CA ARG A 29 19.78 -6.29 1.96
C ARG A 29 20.17 -7.77 1.89
N GLU A 30 20.90 -8.20 2.90
CA GLU A 30 21.34 -9.59 3.07
C GLU A 30 20.57 -10.31 4.20
N ASP A 31 19.75 -9.57 4.96
CA ASP A 31 18.99 -10.07 6.11
C ASP A 31 17.60 -10.63 5.76
N MET A 32 17.11 -10.40 4.55
CA MET A 32 15.83 -10.90 4.07
C MET A 32 15.83 -11.26 2.59
N GLN A 33 14.82 -12.01 2.17
CA GLN A 33 14.50 -12.26 0.78
C GLN A 33 12.98 -12.17 0.58
N THR A 34 12.55 -11.61 -0.54
CA THR A 34 11.14 -11.55 -0.91
C THR A 34 10.81 -12.56 -2.00
N PHE A 35 9.57 -13.03 -2.02
CA PHE A 35 9.01 -13.75 -3.14
C PHE A 35 7.59 -13.26 -3.38
N MET A 36 7.33 -12.72 -4.56
CA MET A 36 5.99 -12.31 -4.98
C MET A 36 5.36 -13.36 -5.89
N ALA A 37 4.16 -13.81 -5.54
CA ALA A 37 3.27 -14.53 -6.45
C ALA A 37 2.03 -13.68 -6.70
N THR A 38 1.57 -13.64 -7.96
CA THR A 38 0.45 -12.79 -8.36
C THR A 38 -0.59 -13.52 -9.19
N SER A 39 -1.85 -13.15 -8.97
CA SER A 39 -2.97 -13.55 -9.84
C SER A 39 -3.12 -12.60 -11.05
N GLY A 40 -2.21 -11.64 -11.22
CA GLY A 40 -2.36 -10.57 -12.19
C GLY A 40 -3.49 -9.62 -11.75
N THR A 41 -4.38 -9.25 -12.67
CA THR A 41 -5.48 -8.32 -12.36
C THR A 41 -6.70 -9.00 -11.73
N LYS A 42 -6.67 -10.32 -11.59
CA LYS A 42 -7.82 -11.13 -11.17
C LYS A 42 -7.81 -11.40 -9.67
N LEU A 43 -8.98 -11.65 -9.09
CA LEU A 43 -9.17 -11.73 -7.63
C LEU A 43 -10.35 -12.63 -7.23
N GLN A 44 -10.85 -13.46 -8.15
CA GLN A 44 -11.87 -14.45 -7.80
C GLN A 44 -11.21 -15.66 -7.11
N PRO A 45 -11.98 -16.45 -6.33
CA PRO A 45 -11.45 -17.62 -5.64
C PRO A 45 -10.68 -18.61 -6.53
N GLU A 46 -11.07 -18.78 -7.79
CA GLU A 46 -10.35 -19.63 -8.76
C GLU A 46 -8.98 -19.06 -9.18
N ASP A 47 -8.77 -17.76 -9.05
CA ASP A 47 -7.54 -17.08 -9.48
C ASP A 47 -6.43 -17.10 -8.40
N ILE A 48 -6.81 -17.31 -7.13
CA ILE A 48 -5.88 -17.20 -5.99
C ILE A 48 -5.13 -18.51 -5.72
N ASP A 49 -5.63 -19.66 -6.15
CA ASP A 49 -5.09 -20.98 -5.82
C ASP A 49 -3.62 -21.12 -6.20
N ARG A 50 -3.23 -20.60 -7.38
CA ARG A 50 -1.82 -20.59 -7.82
C ARG A 50 -0.94 -19.72 -6.93
N VAL A 51 -1.47 -18.62 -6.40
CA VAL A 51 -0.73 -17.68 -5.55
C VAL A 51 -0.50 -18.35 -4.19
N VAL A 52 -1.57 -18.86 -3.59
CA VAL A 52 -1.53 -19.51 -2.28
C VAL A 52 -0.67 -20.78 -2.31
N THR A 53 -0.81 -21.61 -3.35
CA THR A 53 0.00 -22.84 -3.51
C THR A 53 1.48 -22.53 -3.59
N ASN A 54 1.88 -21.53 -4.40
CA ASN A 54 3.28 -21.14 -4.50
C ASN A 54 3.82 -20.54 -3.19
N MET A 55 3.01 -19.75 -2.47
CA MET A 55 3.40 -19.22 -1.16
C MET A 55 3.60 -20.34 -0.13
N LYS A 56 2.67 -21.29 -0.04
CA LYS A 56 2.80 -22.46 0.85
C LYS A 56 4.04 -23.29 0.53
N ALA A 57 4.33 -23.51 -0.75
CA ALA A 57 5.49 -24.27 -1.18
C ALA A 57 6.81 -23.56 -0.85
N TRP A 58 6.85 -22.22 -0.93
CA TRP A 58 8.05 -21.44 -0.63
C TRP A 58 8.34 -21.33 0.88
N GLY A 59 7.29 -21.33 1.69
CA GLY A 59 7.36 -21.32 3.16
C GLY A 59 7.93 -20.00 3.71
N PRO A 60 7.23 -18.87 3.56
CA PRO A 60 7.62 -17.60 4.15
C PRO A 60 7.46 -17.59 5.68
N ASP A 61 8.25 -16.77 6.37
CA ASP A 61 8.10 -16.54 7.82
C ASP A 61 6.83 -15.74 8.14
N PHE A 62 6.43 -14.85 7.22
CA PHE A 62 5.10 -14.23 7.17
C PHE A 62 4.76 -13.81 5.74
N CYS A 63 3.47 -13.65 5.45
CA CYS A 63 2.99 -13.28 4.13
C CYS A 63 2.20 -11.96 4.14
N ILE A 64 2.43 -11.13 3.15
CA ILE A 64 1.65 -9.95 2.83
C ILE A 64 0.62 -10.35 1.79
N VAL A 65 -0.67 -10.28 2.15
CA VAL A 65 -1.78 -10.48 1.22
C VAL A 65 -2.28 -9.11 0.80
N VAL A 66 -1.97 -8.70 -0.43
CA VAL A 66 -2.26 -7.36 -0.94
C VAL A 66 -3.29 -7.40 -2.04
N SER A 67 -4.35 -6.60 -1.90
CA SER A 67 -5.47 -6.60 -2.85
C SER A 67 -6.35 -5.35 -2.75
N PRO A 68 -7.01 -4.92 -3.84
CA PRO A 68 -8.14 -4.02 -3.73
C PRO A 68 -9.27 -4.75 -3.00
N ASN A 69 -9.90 -4.06 -2.07
CA ASN A 69 -11.00 -4.51 -1.26
C ASN A 69 -10.73 -5.89 -0.66
N GLY A 70 -9.84 -5.92 0.32
CA GLY A 70 -9.32 -7.14 0.94
C GLY A 70 -10.34 -8.01 1.64
N VAL A 71 -11.61 -7.62 1.69
CA VAL A 71 -12.70 -8.45 2.27
C VAL A 71 -13.46 -9.25 1.21
N LEU A 72 -13.11 -9.10 -0.08
CA LEU A 72 -13.68 -9.92 -1.14
C LEU A 72 -13.36 -11.42 -0.94
N PRO A 73 -14.20 -12.33 -1.48
CA PRO A 73 -14.04 -13.77 -1.28
C PRO A 73 -12.65 -14.30 -1.61
N GLY A 74 -12.03 -13.85 -2.71
CA GLY A 74 -10.68 -14.27 -3.10
C GLY A 74 -9.62 -13.86 -2.08
N PRO A 75 -9.38 -12.55 -1.84
CA PRO A 75 -8.44 -12.09 -0.82
C PRO A 75 -8.68 -12.65 0.59
N LYS A 76 -9.96 -12.85 0.96
CA LYS A 76 -10.34 -13.50 2.22
C LYS A 76 -9.90 -14.96 2.27
N GLY A 77 -10.25 -15.75 1.26
CA GLY A 77 -9.82 -17.15 1.17
C GLY A 77 -8.29 -17.29 1.14
N ALA A 78 -7.58 -16.36 0.49
CA ALA A 78 -6.12 -16.42 0.41
C ALA A 78 -5.45 -16.26 1.78
N ARG A 79 -5.83 -15.24 2.57
CA ARG A 79 -5.26 -15.05 3.91
C ARG A 79 -5.63 -16.17 4.87
N GLU A 80 -6.85 -16.70 4.77
CA GLU A 80 -7.33 -17.81 5.60
C GLU A 80 -6.56 -19.09 5.29
N ALA A 81 -6.44 -19.45 4.01
CA ALA A 81 -5.70 -20.63 3.59
C ALA A 81 -4.21 -20.58 3.95
N LEU A 82 -3.58 -19.39 3.95
CA LEU A 82 -2.19 -19.21 4.38
C LEU A 82 -2.05 -19.32 5.90
N ALA A 83 -2.95 -18.71 6.67
CA ALA A 83 -2.97 -18.85 8.12
C ALA A 83 -3.21 -20.29 8.57
N GLU A 84 -4.10 -21.03 7.91
CA GLU A 84 -4.30 -22.47 8.14
C GLU A 84 -3.03 -23.31 7.89
N ALA A 85 -2.16 -22.84 6.99
CA ALA A 85 -0.85 -23.44 6.76
C ALA A 85 0.22 -22.96 7.77
N GLY A 86 -0.17 -22.22 8.80
CA GLY A 86 0.73 -21.71 9.84
C GLY A 86 1.53 -20.47 9.44
N ILE A 87 1.16 -19.78 8.35
CA ILE A 87 1.85 -18.58 7.86
C ILE A 87 1.11 -17.33 8.36
N PRO A 88 1.71 -16.51 9.25
CA PRO A 88 1.13 -15.25 9.70
C PRO A 88 0.91 -14.30 8.51
N CYS A 89 -0.24 -13.62 8.47
CA CYS A 89 -0.62 -12.80 7.33
C CYS A 89 -0.90 -11.34 7.71
N VAL A 90 -0.33 -10.42 6.93
CA VAL A 90 -0.63 -8.98 6.95
C VAL A 90 -1.45 -8.64 5.71
N VAL A 91 -2.64 -8.09 5.89
CA VAL A 91 -3.51 -7.64 4.80
C VAL A 91 -3.14 -6.21 4.42
N ILE A 92 -2.85 -5.95 3.15
CA ILE A 92 -2.73 -4.58 2.62
C ILE A 92 -3.88 -4.33 1.64
N THR A 93 -4.68 -3.30 1.91
CA THR A 93 -5.90 -3.01 1.14
C THR A 93 -6.20 -1.52 1.10
N ASP A 94 -6.99 -1.11 0.13
CA ASP A 94 -7.71 0.17 0.10
C ASP A 94 -8.79 0.27 1.20
N ASP A 95 -9.58 1.36 1.21
CA ASP A 95 -10.54 1.63 2.28
C ASP A 95 -11.70 0.61 2.34
N ILE A 96 -11.62 -0.29 3.31
CA ILE A 96 -12.71 -1.20 3.71
C ILE A 96 -13.44 -0.73 4.98
N THR A 97 -13.06 0.40 5.58
CA THR A 97 -13.61 0.85 6.89
C THR A 97 -15.10 1.21 6.82
N THR A 98 -15.61 1.44 5.61
CA THR A 98 -17.04 1.65 5.34
C THR A 98 -17.86 0.35 5.40
N LYS A 99 -17.20 -0.82 5.31
CA LYS A 99 -17.80 -2.16 5.42
C LYS A 99 -17.75 -2.62 6.88
N LYS A 100 -18.68 -2.11 7.68
CA LYS A 100 -18.67 -2.21 9.15
C LYS A 100 -18.42 -3.64 9.66
N ASP A 101 -19.17 -4.61 9.15
CA ASP A 101 -19.11 -5.99 9.64
C ASP A 101 -17.78 -6.67 9.26
N ASP A 102 -17.35 -6.53 8.01
CA ASP A 102 -16.08 -7.11 7.54
C ASP A 102 -14.87 -6.46 8.21
N PHE A 103 -14.91 -5.14 8.43
CA PHE A 103 -13.84 -4.42 9.12
C PHE A 103 -13.79 -4.78 10.61
N ALA A 104 -14.94 -4.91 11.28
CA ALA A 104 -15.00 -5.39 12.65
C ALA A 104 -14.42 -6.81 12.77
N ALA A 105 -14.80 -7.72 11.87
CA ALA A 105 -14.26 -9.07 11.82
C ALA A 105 -12.74 -9.10 11.60
N LEU A 106 -12.21 -8.27 10.68
CA LEU A 106 -10.77 -8.16 10.47
C LEU A 106 -10.05 -7.60 11.71
N LYS A 107 -10.63 -6.61 12.36
CA LYS A 107 -10.07 -5.98 13.57
C LYS A 107 -9.92 -6.96 14.73
N GLU A 108 -10.92 -7.82 14.92
CA GLU A 108 -10.96 -8.85 15.96
C GLU A 108 -10.12 -10.09 15.62
N SER A 109 -9.79 -10.28 14.34
CA SER A 109 -8.96 -11.40 13.90
C SER A 109 -7.50 -11.29 14.35
N ALA A 110 -6.78 -12.41 14.22
CA ALA A 110 -5.33 -12.48 14.43
C ALA A 110 -4.51 -11.89 13.25
N PHE A 111 -5.16 -11.54 12.14
CA PHE A 111 -4.47 -10.95 11.00
C PHE A 111 -3.95 -9.55 11.31
N GLY A 112 -2.77 -9.25 10.78
CA GLY A 112 -2.34 -7.86 10.63
C GLY A 112 -3.10 -7.19 9.49
N TYR A 113 -3.21 -5.87 9.53
CA TYR A 113 -3.74 -5.08 8.42
C TYR A 113 -3.07 -3.71 8.33
N ILE A 114 -2.90 -3.25 7.10
CA ILE A 114 -2.57 -1.87 6.72
C ILE A 114 -3.62 -1.43 5.69
N ILE A 115 -4.59 -0.63 6.14
CA ILE A 115 -5.66 -0.10 5.30
C ILE A 115 -5.24 1.28 4.79
N MET A 116 -4.89 1.35 3.51
CA MET A 116 -4.40 2.55 2.84
C MET A 116 -5.56 3.35 2.25
N LYS A 117 -6.15 4.26 3.02
CA LYS A 117 -7.38 4.97 2.60
C LYS A 117 -7.24 5.77 1.31
N ALA A 118 -6.05 6.30 1.04
CA ALA A 118 -5.76 7.05 -0.18
C ALA A 118 -5.43 6.17 -1.39
N ASP A 119 -5.30 4.84 -1.24
CA ASP A 119 -5.09 3.89 -2.35
C ASP A 119 -6.42 3.65 -3.08
N SER A 120 -6.96 4.72 -3.66
CA SER A 120 -8.35 4.79 -4.09
C SER A 120 -8.63 3.98 -5.36
N MET A 121 -9.79 3.34 -5.39
CA MET A 121 -10.32 2.69 -6.58
C MET A 121 -10.33 3.65 -7.78
N ILE A 122 -9.87 3.15 -8.92
CA ILE A 122 -9.83 3.83 -10.22
C ILE A 122 -11.20 3.85 -10.92
N GLY A 123 -11.39 4.76 -11.88
CA GLY A 123 -12.60 4.90 -12.69
C GLY A 123 -12.76 3.82 -13.76
N ALA A 124 -12.99 2.57 -13.37
CA ALA A 124 -13.02 1.39 -14.24
C ALA A 124 -14.26 1.26 -15.16
N ARG A 125 -14.47 2.24 -16.03
CA ARG A 125 -15.47 2.21 -17.13
C ARG A 125 -14.79 1.97 -18.47
N ARG A 126 -15.37 1.09 -19.30
CA ARG A 126 -14.77 0.66 -20.58
C ARG A 126 -14.56 1.83 -21.55
N GLU A 127 -15.44 2.81 -21.49
CA GLU A 127 -15.49 3.97 -22.37
C GLU A 127 -14.41 5.01 -22.05
N PHE A 128 -13.74 4.87 -20.89
CA PHE A 128 -12.76 5.84 -20.40
C PHE A 128 -11.42 5.17 -20.06
N LEU A 129 -11.45 4.07 -19.31
CA LEU A 129 -10.24 3.45 -18.75
C LEU A 129 -9.59 2.48 -19.75
N ASP A 130 -8.80 3.03 -20.65
CA ASP A 130 -7.89 2.26 -21.48
C ASP A 130 -6.58 1.93 -20.73
N PRO A 131 -5.65 1.14 -21.32
CA PRO A 131 -4.38 0.82 -20.67
C PRO A 131 -3.52 2.04 -20.31
N ILE A 132 -3.57 3.11 -21.11
CA ILE A 132 -2.78 4.32 -20.88
C ILE A 132 -3.33 5.11 -19.70
N GLU A 133 -4.64 5.35 -19.66
CA GLU A 133 -5.32 6.03 -18.57
C GLU A 133 -5.17 5.25 -17.25
N MET A 134 -5.20 3.92 -17.32
CA MET A 134 -4.92 3.06 -16.17
C MET A 134 -3.49 3.27 -15.64
N ALA A 135 -2.50 3.34 -16.52
CA ALA A 135 -1.11 3.56 -16.14
C ALA A 135 -0.88 4.97 -15.57
N ASP A 136 -1.46 6.01 -16.18
CA ASP A 136 -1.35 7.39 -15.71
C ASP A 136 -1.91 7.56 -14.30
N TYR A 137 -3.13 7.05 -14.05
CA TYR A 137 -3.74 7.08 -12.73
C TYR A 137 -2.89 6.39 -11.67
N ASN A 138 -2.39 5.17 -11.97
CA ASN A 138 -1.55 4.44 -11.02
C ASN A 138 -0.20 5.15 -10.78
N GLY A 139 0.38 5.80 -11.79
CA GLY A 139 1.58 6.61 -11.63
C GLY A 139 1.36 7.80 -10.68
N ASN A 140 0.24 8.51 -10.85
CA ASN A 140 -0.16 9.59 -9.95
C ASN A 140 -0.40 9.07 -8.52
N LEU A 141 -1.09 7.95 -8.37
CA LEU A 141 -1.40 7.38 -7.06
C LEU A 141 -0.16 6.88 -6.31
N VAL A 142 0.77 6.20 -7.01
CA VAL A 142 2.07 5.81 -6.44
C VAL A 142 2.82 7.04 -5.95
N LYS A 143 2.83 8.12 -6.73
CA LYS A 143 3.45 9.39 -6.32
C LYS A 143 2.80 9.96 -5.06
N VAL A 144 1.47 9.99 -4.98
CA VAL A 144 0.76 10.49 -3.79
C VAL A 144 1.12 9.68 -2.56
N LEU A 145 1.02 8.35 -2.61
CA LEU A 145 1.32 7.51 -1.44
C LEU A 145 2.80 7.57 -1.03
N ALA A 146 3.72 7.74 -1.99
CA ALA A 146 5.13 7.93 -1.71
C ALA A 146 5.43 9.29 -1.04
N LEU A 147 4.94 10.38 -1.64
CA LEU A 147 5.33 11.74 -1.26
C LEU A 147 4.52 12.31 -0.10
N THR A 148 3.41 11.68 0.28
CA THR A 148 2.70 11.99 1.53
C THR A 148 3.33 11.31 2.75
N GLY A 149 4.21 10.32 2.53
CA GLY A 149 4.83 9.51 3.59
C GLY A 149 4.08 8.23 3.94
N ALA A 150 2.92 7.98 3.31
CA ALA A 150 2.13 6.77 3.56
C ALA A 150 2.91 5.47 3.28
N PHE A 151 3.72 5.44 2.21
CA PHE A 151 4.62 4.31 1.93
C PHE A 151 5.74 4.16 2.95
N ARG A 152 6.24 5.25 3.55
CA ARG A 152 7.21 5.12 4.65
C ARG A 152 6.58 4.47 5.87
N LYS A 153 5.33 4.83 6.20
CA LYS A 153 4.63 4.17 7.31
C LYS A 153 4.39 2.69 7.03
N LEU A 154 4.03 2.33 5.78
CA LEU A 154 3.91 0.93 5.36
C LEU A 154 5.25 0.18 5.51
N GLN A 155 6.34 0.76 5.01
CA GLN A 155 7.70 0.23 5.16
C GLN A 155 8.00 -0.05 6.64
N LEU A 156 7.92 0.98 7.49
CA LEU A 156 8.28 0.88 8.91
C LEU A 156 7.46 -0.16 9.67
N GLU A 157 6.19 -0.34 9.34
CA GLU A 157 5.35 -1.38 9.96
C GLU A 157 5.75 -2.79 9.54
N LEU A 158 6.18 -2.98 8.29
CA LEU A 158 6.64 -4.28 7.80
C LEU A 158 8.05 -4.60 8.29
N ASP A 159 8.97 -3.63 8.35
CA ASP A 159 10.31 -3.82 8.91
C ASP A 159 10.25 -4.24 10.38
N LYS A 160 9.32 -3.70 11.18
CA LYS A 160 9.07 -4.17 12.55
C LYS A 160 8.70 -5.65 12.61
N VAL A 161 8.00 -6.18 11.60
CA VAL A 161 7.69 -7.63 11.55
C VAL A 161 8.94 -8.41 11.15
N VAL A 162 9.72 -7.92 10.20
CA VAL A 162 11.01 -8.52 9.80
C VAL A 162 11.97 -8.62 10.99
N ASP A 163 12.12 -7.54 11.77
CA ASP A 163 12.97 -7.51 12.96
C ASP A 163 12.52 -8.50 14.04
N GLN A 164 11.20 -8.63 14.26
CA GLN A 164 10.66 -9.65 15.15
C GLN A 164 11.03 -11.08 14.73
N VAL A 165 11.00 -11.37 13.42
CA VAL A 165 11.43 -12.69 12.90
C VAL A 165 12.94 -12.87 13.10
N LYS A 166 13.76 -11.83 12.90
CA LYS A 166 15.21 -11.86 13.16
C LYS A 166 15.52 -12.14 14.63
N GLU A 167 14.71 -11.62 15.54
CA GLU A 167 14.75 -11.90 16.99
C GLU A 167 14.27 -13.32 17.35
N GLY A 168 13.77 -14.09 16.37
CA GLY A 168 13.36 -15.49 16.53
C GLY A 168 11.88 -15.70 16.82
N LYS A 169 11.05 -14.65 16.81
CA LYS A 169 9.59 -14.78 16.96
C LYS A 169 8.99 -15.41 15.71
N LYS A 170 7.94 -16.23 15.88
CA LYS A 170 7.28 -16.97 14.79
C LYS A 170 5.80 -17.15 15.06
N GLY A 171 5.02 -17.40 14.01
CA GLY A 171 3.63 -17.78 14.15
C GLY A 171 2.82 -16.74 14.93
N ALA A 172 2.15 -17.19 15.99
CA ALA A 172 1.33 -16.35 16.86
C ALA A 172 2.14 -15.36 17.74
N ASP A 173 3.46 -15.55 17.87
CA ASP A 173 4.32 -14.64 18.66
C ASP A 173 4.65 -13.34 17.90
N LEU A 174 4.35 -13.27 16.60
CA LEU A 174 4.52 -12.05 15.82
C LEU A 174 3.42 -11.05 16.15
N VAL A 175 3.83 -9.84 16.56
CA VAL A 175 2.94 -8.70 16.67
C VAL A 175 2.80 -8.09 15.28
N LEU A 176 1.67 -8.39 14.63
CA LEU A 176 1.36 -7.91 13.29
C LEU A 176 0.74 -6.49 13.33
N PRO A 177 1.00 -5.64 12.32
CA PRO A 177 0.51 -4.26 12.31
C PRO A 177 -1.01 -4.22 12.23
N LYS A 178 -1.64 -3.24 12.88
CA LYS A 178 -3.09 -2.97 12.81
C LYS A 178 -3.33 -1.49 12.53
N VAL A 179 -3.08 -1.08 11.29
CA VAL A 179 -3.03 0.33 10.88
C VAL A 179 -4.16 0.65 9.91
N VAL A 180 -4.92 1.69 10.23
CA VAL A 180 -5.72 2.45 9.25
C VAL A 180 -4.94 3.73 8.94
N MET A 181 -4.52 3.90 7.69
CA MET A 181 -3.74 5.04 7.23
C MET A 181 -4.67 6.21 6.92
N THR A 182 -4.65 7.21 7.79
CA THR A 182 -5.33 8.49 7.60
C THR A 182 -4.35 9.54 7.06
N SER A 183 -4.86 10.67 6.61
CA SER A 183 -4.04 11.83 6.22
C SER A 183 -3.07 12.23 7.32
N ASP A 184 -3.55 12.34 8.56
CA ASP A 184 -2.74 12.72 9.72
C ASP A 184 -1.60 11.72 9.96
N LYS A 185 -1.87 10.41 9.87
CA LYS A 185 -0.82 9.39 10.05
C LYS A 185 0.17 9.34 8.90
N ALA A 186 -0.29 9.57 7.67
CA ALA A 186 0.56 9.52 6.50
C ALA A 186 1.65 10.60 6.59
N VAL A 187 1.28 11.83 6.94
CA VAL A 187 2.20 12.99 6.95
C VAL A 187 2.96 13.17 8.27
N ASP A 188 2.60 12.44 9.32
CA ASP A 188 3.19 12.59 10.65
C ASP A 188 4.71 12.39 10.64
N GLY A 189 5.48 13.42 11.00
CA GLY A 189 6.94 13.38 11.02
C GLY A 189 7.63 13.27 9.66
N GLU A 190 6.93 13.54 8.54
CA GLU A 190 7.48 13.38 7.18
C GLU A 190 8.00 14.67 6.55
N PHE A 191 7.76 15.81 7.21
CA PHE A 191 8.03 17.13 6.68
C PHE A 191 8.67 18.04 7.72
N THR A 192 9.66 18.81 7.29
CA THR A 192 10.30 19.86 8.09
C THR A 192 9.60 21.20 7.91
N ASN A 193 8.99 21.45 6.74
CA ASN A 193 8.24 22.65 6.44
C ASN A 193 6.72 22.45 6.67
N PRO A 194 6.04 23.34 7.43
CA PRO A 194 4.62 23.19 7.72
C PRO A 194 3.71 23.36 6.49
N TYR A 195 4.12 24.11 5.47
CA TYR A 195 3.36 24.24 4.22
C TYR A 195 3.53 23.01 3.33
N ALA A 196 4.70 22.37 3.31
CA ALA A 196 4.88 21.09 2.64
C ALA A 196 3.98 20.02 3.28
N LEU A 197 3.96 19.97 4.61
CA LEU A 197 3.04 19.11 5.37
C LEU A 197 1.59 19.37 4.99
N ALA A 198 1.15 20.64 4.99
CA ALA A 198 -0.24 21.00 4.67
C ALA A 198 -0.63 20.56 3.24
N LYS A 199 0.26 20.74 2.26
CA LYS A 199 0.05 20.31 0.87
C LYS A 199 -0.03 18.79 0.74
N ALA A 200 0.88 18.06 1.37
CA ALA A 200 0.85 16.60 1.39
C ALA A 200 -0.41 16.06 2.08
N ARG A 201 -0.81 16.68 3.20
CA ARG A 201 -2.04 16.32 3.91
C ARG A 201 -3.25 16.53 2.99
N ALA A 202 -3.33 17.67 2.31
CA ALA A 202 -4.38 17.95 1.33
C ALA A 202 -4.39 16.94 0.17
N ALA A 203 -3.22 16.60 -0.37
CA ALA A 203 -3.11 15.57 -1.41
C ALA A 203 -3.66 14.21 -0.97
N TYR A 204 -3.33 13.78 0.26
CA TYR A 204 -3.85 12.53 0.81
C TYR A 204 -5.38 12.55 0.99
N GLU A 205 -5.94 13.67 1.45
CA GLU A 205 -7.39 13.84 1.58
C GLU A 205 -8.09 13.79 0.21
N VAL A 206 -7.54 14.47 -0.79
CA VAL A 206 -8.06 14.43 -2.17
C VAL A 206 -8.03 13.01 -2.71
N ALA A 207 -6.90 12.32 -2.60
CA ALA A 207 -6.77 10.93 -3.04
C ALA A 207 -7.74 9.99 -2.31
N SER A 208 -7.93 10.15 -0.99
CA SER A 208 -8.93 9.38 -0.24
C SER A 208 -10.36 9.62 -0.73
N ALA A 209 -10.70 10.86 -1.13
CA ALA A 209 -12.02 11.21 -1.62
C ALA A 209 -12.31 10.68 -3.04
N VAL A 210 -11.28 10.43 -3.87
CA VAL A 210 -11.41 9.90 -5.25
C VAL A 210 -12.22 8.61 -5.28
N ALA A 211 -12.06 7.73 -4.29
CA ALA A 211 -12.80 6.46 -4.21
C ALA A 211 -14.32 6.67 -4.24
N GLY A 212 -14.85 7.67 -3.52
CA GLY A 212 -16.28 7.97 -3.49
C GLY A 212 -16.82 8.45 -4.84
N VAL A 213 -16.03 9.25 -5.57
CA VAL A 213 -16.39 9.73 -6.91
C VAL A 213 -16.40 8.55 -7.91
N ASN A 214 -15.40 7.68 -7.83
CA ASN A 214 -15.33 6.49 -8.69
C ASN A 214 -16.43 5.47 -8.37
N VAL A 215 -16.82 5.28 -7.11
CA VAL A 215 -17.99 4.44 -6.76
C VAL A 215 -19.27 5.00 -7.39
N LYS A 216 -19.48 6.32 -7.32
CA LYS A 216 -20.63 6.97 -7.95
C LYS A 216 -20.65 6.77 -9.47
N GLY A 217 -19.51 6.94 -10.14
CA GLY A 217 -19.39 6.76 -11.59
C GLY A 217 -19.49 5.29 -12.04
N CYS A 218 -18.83 4.38 -11.33
CA CYS A 218 -18.73 2.97 -11.73
C CYS A 218 -19.97 2.15 -11.37
N PHE A 219 -20.63 2.44 -10.24
CA PHE A 219 -21.68 1.55 -9.70
C PHE A 219 -23.05 2.21 -9.56
N MET A 220 -23.11 3.52 -9.30
CA MET A 220 -24.40 4.19 -9.00
C MET A 220 -25.04 4.86 -10.21
N THR A 221 -24.23 5.37 -11.15
CA THR A 221 -24.70 6.12 -12.32
C THR A 221 -24.74 5.22 -13.55
N LYS A 222 -25.88 5.17 -14.26
CA LYS A 222 -26.08 4.26 -15.42
C LYS A 222 -25.85 4.91 -16.78
N GLU A 223 -26.24 6.17 -16.95
CA GLU A 223 -26.15 6.88 -18.24
C GLU A 223 -24.70 7.25 -18.55
N TRP A 224 -24.20 6.87 -19.72
CA TRP A 224 -22.79 7.04 -20.10
C TRP A 224 -22.37 8.50 -20.24
N GLU A 225 -23.26 9.34 -20.76
CA GLU A 225 -23.09 10.80 -20.83
C GLU A 225 -22.94 11.44 -19.43
N LYS A 226 -23.39 10.73 -18.38
CA LYS A 226 -23.26 11.18 -16.98
C LYS A 226 -22.09 10.52 -16.26
N TYR A 227 -21.91 9.20 -16.40
CA TYR A 227 -20.86 8.52 -15.64
C TYR A 227 -19.45 8.77 -16.18
N ILE A 228 -19.28 9.00 -17.49
CA ILE A 228 -17.95 9.25 -18.07
C ILE A 228 -17.35 10.53 -17.47
N PRO A 229 -18.03 11.70 -17.48
CA PRO A 229 -17.51 12.89 -16.82
C PRO A 229 -17.19 12.69 -15.34
N ILE A 230 -17.95 11.84 -14.63
CA ILE A 230 -17.71 11.55 -13.22
C ILE A 230 -16.38 10.80 -13.03
N VAL A 231 -16.16 9.70 -13.75
CA VAL A 231 -14.91 8.93 -13.61
C VAL A 231 -13.70 9.70 -14.12
N THR A 232 -13.86 10.51 -15.19
CA THR A 232 -12.81 11.42 -15.66
C THR A 232 -12.46 12.47 -14.60
N SER A 233 -13.46 13.07 -13.95
CA SER A 233 -13.21 14.07 -12.89
C SER A 233 -12.48 13.47 -11.68
N ALA A 234 -12.69 12.18 -11.38
CA ALA A 234 -11.99 11.48 -10.32
C ALA A 234 -10.50 11.29 -10.64
N HIS A 235 -10.15 11.09 -11.91
CA HIS A 235 -8.76 11.01 -12.36
C HIS A 235 -8.08 12.39 -12.30
N GLU A 236 -8.78 13.45 -12.69
CA GLU A 236 -8.27 14.81 -12.51
C GLU A 236 -8.01 15.16 -11.05
N MET A 237 -8.87 14.72 -10.12
CA MET A 237 -8.62 14.85 -8.68
C MET A 237 -7.32 14.15 -8.26
N MET A 238 -7.08 12.92 -8.72
CA MET A 238 -5.85 12.18 -8.41
C MET A 238 -4.61 12.88 -9.00
N ARG A 239 -4.72 13.41 -10.23
CA ARG A 239 -3.66 14.20 -10.86
C ARG A 239 -3.33 15.46 -10.04
N GLN A 240 -4.32 16.20 -9.57
CA GLN A 240 -4.09 17.39 -8.74
C GLN A 240 -3.49 17.03 -7.36
N ALA A 241 -3.88 15.89 -6.78
CA ALA A 241 -3.23 15.38 -5.57
C ALA A 241 -1.73 15.10 -5.81
N ALA A 242 -1.39 14.51 -6.95
CA ALA A 242 0.00 14.29 -7.35
C ALA A 242 0.79 15.60 -7.54
N VAL A 243 0.17 16.64 -8.12
CA VAL A 243 0.78 17.98 -8.23
C VAL A 243 1.05 18.60 -6.85
N LEU A 244 0.10 18.53 -5.92
CA LEU A 244 0.31 19.01 -4.55
C LEU A 244 1.46 18.28 -3.85
N CYS A 245 1.64 16.99 -4.14
CA CYS A 245 2.78 16.21 -3.63
C CYS A 245 4.11 16.67 -4.21
N ASP A 246 4.17 16.95 -5.52
CA ASP A 246 5.37 17.52 -6.14
C ASP A 246 5.71 18.88 -5.52
N GLU A 247 4.72 19.76 -5.33
CA GLU A 247 4.91 21.05 -4.66
C GLU A 247 5.43 20.90 -3.23
N ALA A 248 4.85 19.99 -2.43
CA ALA A 248 5.33 19.70 -1.08
C ALA A 248 6.79 19.22 -1.11
N ARG A 249 7.14 18.35 -2.06
CA ARG A 249 8.49 17.81 -2.20
C ARG A 249 9.49 18.87 -2.64
N GLU A 250 9.12 19.77 -3.53
CA GLU A 250 9.98 20.89 -3.94
C GLU A 250 10.22 21.89 -2.81
N ILE A 251 9.22 22.13 -1.93
CA ILE A 251 9.41 22.95 -0.73
C ILE A 251 10.47 22.32 0.21
N GLU A 252 10.38 21.01 0.47
CA GLU A 252 11.39 20.33 1.27
C GLU A 252 12.78 20.38 0.61
N LYS A 253 12.87 20.21 -0.72
CA LYS A 253 14.15 20.33 -1.45
C LYS A 253 14.74 21.73 -1.34
N ALA A 254 13.92 22.78 -1.48
CA ALA A 254 14.35 24.16 -1.38
C ALA A 254 14.94 24.49 0.01
N GLY A 255 14.46 23.81 1.05
CA GLY A 255 14.98 23.93 2.42
C GLY A 255 16.09 22.93 2.79
N ASP A 256 16.58 22.10 1.86
CA ASP A 256 17.45 20.94 2.16
C ASP A 256 16.89 20.02 3.28
N GLY A 257 15.56 19.93 3.33
CA GLY A 257 14.74 19.34 4.38
C GLY A 257 14.23 17.93 4.08
N VAL A 258 14.67 17.32 2.97
CA VAL A 258 14.11 16.06 2.48
C VAL A 258 14.52 14.87 3.36
N ILE A 259 13.57 14.36 4.16
CA ILE A 259 13.78 13.15 4.97
C ILE A 259 13.95 11.91 4.08
N ARG A 260 15.03 11.17 4.29
CA ARG A 260 15.37 9.90 3.62
C ARG A 260 15.71 8.87 4.69
N MET A 261 15.15 7.68 4.55
CA MET A 261 15.39 6.58 5.49
C MET A 261 15.75 5.28 4.76
N PRO A 262 16.95 5.19 4.17
CA PRO A 262 17.37 3.98 3.46
C PRO A 262 17.71 2.84 4.44
N HIS A 263 17.64 1.61 3.96
CA HIS A 263 18.15 0.45 4.68
C HIS A 263 19.69 0.38 4.58
N LYS A 264 20.34 -0.21 5.57
CA LYS A 264 21.69 -0.78 5.46
C LYS A 264 21.59 -2.23 4.96
N LYS A 265 22.72 -2.83 4.62
CA LYS A 265 22.81 -4.24 4.18
C LYS A 265 22.23 -5.24 5.20
N ASP A 266 22.33 -4.92 6.49
CA ASP A 266 21.81 -5.73 7.60
C ASP A 266 20.33 -5.45 7.93
N GLY A 267 19.67 -4.62 7.11
CA GLY A 267 18.28 -4.20 7.27
C GLY A 267 18.08 -3.04 8.24
N VAL A 268 19.14 -2.54 8.90
CA VAL A 268 19.00 -1.38 9.81
C VAL A 268 18.59 -0.14 9.02
N ILE A 269 17.48 0.48 9.42
CA ILE A 269 17.03 1.75 8.84
C ILE A 269 17.86 2.88 9.43
N VAL A 270 18.50 3.65 8.56
CA VAL A 270 19.24 4.87 8.90
C VAL A 270 18.49 6.09 8.41
N SER A 271 18.87 7.30 8.85
CA SER A 271 18.15 8.51 8.47
C SER A 271 19.07 9.66 8.08
N LYS A 272 18.58 10.53 7.19
CA LYS A 272 19.18 11.84 6.88
C LYS A 272 18.16 12.80 6.32
N THR A 273 18.49 14.08 6.40
CA THR A 273 17.67 15.18 5.86
C THR A 273 18.45 15.99 4.83
N ALA A 274 19.64 16.48 5.18
CA ALA A 274 20.51 17.24 4.27
C ALA A 274 20.93 16.40 3.05
N LEU A 275 20.96 17.00 1.86
CA LEU A 275 21.30 16.32 0.62
C LEU A 275 22.74 15.80 0.65
N ILE A 276 23.69 16.64 1.06
CA ILE A 276 25.13 16.31 1.15
C ILE A 276 25.49 15.92 2.58
N SER A 277 25.10 14.71 2.97
CA SER A 277 25.46 14.07 4.24
C SER A 277 25.42 12.54 4.10
N LYS A 278 25.92 11.80 5.08
CA LYS A 278 25.70 10.36 5.16
C LYS A 278 24.43 10.09 5.99
N PRO A 279 23.66 9.04 5.66
CA PRO A 279 22.61 8.58 6.56
C PRO A 279 23.24 7.89 7.77
N GLU A 280 22.75 8.23 8.96
CA GLU A 280 23.25 7.72 10.25
C GLU A 280 22.22 6.78 10.90
#